data_AF-A0A2E3N1G6-F1
#
_entry.id   AF-A0A2E3N1G6-F1
#
_cell.length_a   1.000
_cell.length_b   1.000
_cell.length_c   1.000
_cell.angle_alpha   90.00
_cell.angle_beta   90.00
_cell.angle_gamma   90.00
#
_symmetry.space_group_name_H-M   'P 1'
#
loop_
_entity.id
_entity.type
_entity.pdbx_description
1 polymer ?
#
loop_
_entity_poly.entity_id
_entity_poly.type
_entity_poly.pdbx_seq_one_letter_code
_entity_poly.pdbx_strand_id
1 'polypeptide(L)'
;MAVSYEQAIQNEIRLELGHEDCRLFRNNTGCLRNDRGRIVCFGLAKGSSDLIGWKTITITEEMIGERVAVFTAVEVKDKGRPTKEQKKFISVVQAAGGFAGIARSVEDAKKIMSTFVKG
;
A
#
# COMPACT_ATOMS: atom_id res chain seq x y z
N MET A 1 -12.10 21.99 6.95
CA MET A 1 -10.96 21.81 6.03
C MET A 1 -11.46 21.00 4.84
N ALA A 2 -11.24 21.45 3.61
CA ALA A 2 -11.58 20.65 2.44
C ALA A 2 -10.79 19.35 2.47
N VAL A 3 -11.46 18.20 2.36
CA VAL A 3 -10.79 16.90 2.22
C VAL A 3 -10.05 16.92 0.89
N SER A 4 -8.75 16.57 0.90
CA SER A 4 -8.01 16.47 -0.36
C SER A 4 -8.59 15.33 -1.19
N TYR A 5 -8.57 15.46 -2.52
CA TYR A 5 -9.08 14.41 -3.40
C TYR A 5 -8.34 13.07 -3.21
N GLU A 6 -7.03 13.12 -2.93
CA GLU A 6 -6.22 11.95 -2.55
C GLU A 6 -6.76 11.26 -1.29
N GLN A 7 -7.17 12.03 -0.28
CA GLN A 7 -7.74 11.48 0.94
C GLN A 7 -9.17 10.93 0.75
N ALA A 8 -9.95 11.51 -0.17
CA ALA A 8 -11.24 10.96 -0.56
C ALA A 8 -11.08 9.59 -1.23
N ILE A 9 -10.21 9.49 -2.26
CA ILE A 9 -9.90 8.22 -2.93
C ILE A 9 -9.38 7.19 -1.93
N GLN A 10 -8.48 7.59 -1.03
CA GLN A 10 -7.93 6.69 -0.02
C GLN A 10 -9.03 6.08 0.87
N ASN A 11 -10.00 6.90 1.30
CA ASN A 11 -11.10 6.41 2.12
C ASN A 11 -12.05 5.50 1.33
N GLU A 12 -12.36 5.84 0.07
CA GLU A 12 -13.16 4.99 -0.82
C GLU A 12 -12.50 3.62 -1.01
N ILE A 13 -11.19 3.58 -1.31
CA ILE A 13 -10.43 2.33 -1.42
C ILE A 13 -10.55 1.50 -0.13
N ARG A 14 -10.45 2.12 1.05
CA ARG A 14 -10.55 1.40 2.33
C ARG A 14 -11.95 0.84 2.59
N LEU A 15 -13.01 1.53 2.19
CA LEU A 15 -14.37 1.04 2.33
C LEU A 15 -14.62 -0.13 1.37
N GLU A 16 -14.22 0.04 0.12
CA GLU A 16 -14.46 -0.91 -0.97
C GLU A 16 -13.55 -2.15 -0.94
N LEU A 17 -12.39 -2.09 -0.29
CA LEU A 17 -11.46 -3.22 -0.24
C LEU A 17 -11.11 -3.67 1.17
N GLY A 18 -11.54 -2.97 2.22
CA GLY A 18 -11.18 -3.30 3.61
C GLY A 18 -11.98 -4.43 4.25
N HIS A 19 -12.58 -5.29 3.44
CA HIS A 19 -13.47 -6.38 3.83
C HIS A 19 -13.06 -7.72 3.18
N GLU A 20 -13.69 -8.80 3.65
CA GLU A 20 -13.41 -10.18 3.23
C GLU A 20 -11.93 -10.56 3.38
N ASP A 21 -11.29 -10.94 2.28
CA ASP A 21 -9.93 -11.43 2.22
C ASP A 21 -8.90 -10.31 2.28
N CYS A 22 -9.30 -9.04 2.23
CA CYS A 22 -8.39 -7.91 2.21
C CYS A 22 -8.54 -7.05 3.46
N ARG A 23 -7.40 -6.69 4.07
CA ARG A 23 -7.35 -5.77 5.19
C ARG A 23 -6.35 -4.67 4.92
N LEU A 24 -6.83 -3.42 4.89
CA LEU A 24 -6.03 -2.23 4.64
C LEU A 24 -6.07 -1.26 5.83
N PHE A 25 -4.89 -0.82 6.24
CA PHE A 25 -4.67 0.17 7.28
C PHE A 25 -4.06 1.43 6.68
N ARG A 26 -4.47 2.57 7.21
CA ARG A 26 -3.82 3.84 6.88
C ARG A 26 -2.45 3.90 7.56
N ASN A 27 -1.42 4.11 6.76
CA ASN A 27 -0.05 4.27 7.21
C ASN A 27 0.29 5.77 7.36
N ASN A 28 0.11 6.30 8.56
CA ASN A 28 0.44 7.70 8.83
C ASN A 28 1.97 7.87 8.98
N THR A 29 2.65 8.24 7.91
CA THR A 29 4.09 8.55 7.94
C THR A 29 4.35 10.01 8.28
N GLY A 30 5.38 10.27 9.07
CA GLY A 30 5.80 11.64 9.40
C GLY A 30 6.79 11.64 10.55
N CYS A 31 7.31 12.81 10.93
CA CYS A 31 8.15 12.92 12.12
C CYS A 31 7.69 14.09 12.98
N LEU A 32 7.73 13.90 14.30
CA LEU A 32 7.47 14.95 15.28
C LEU A 32 8.60 15.00 16.29
N ARG A 33 8.87 16.19 16.81
CA ARG A 33 9.75 16.35 17.96
C ARG A 33 8.97 16.00 19.22
N ASN A 34 9.48 15.08 20.04
CA ASN A 34 8.85 14.76 21.32
C ASN A 34 9.17 15.81 22.39
N ASP A 35 8.55 15.65 23.56
CA ASP A 35 8.75 16.47 24.76
C ASP A 35 10.22 16.59 25.21
N ARG A 36 11.03 15.56 24.96
CA ARG A 36 12.48 15.53 25.24
C ARG A 36 13.35 16.11 24.12
N GLY A 37 12.74 16.74 23.11
CA GLY A 37 13.46 17.34 22.00
C GLY A 37 14.02 16.36 20.96
N ARG A 38 13.72 15.06 21.05
CA ARG A 38 14.16 14.05 20.06
C ARG A 38 13.19 14.00 18.88
N ILE A 39 13.71 13.82 17.66
CA ILE A 39 12.87 13.56 16.49
C ILE A 39 12.44 12.09 16.50
N VAL A 40 11.13 11.86 16.47
CA VAL A 40 10.53 10.53 16.34
C VAL A 40 9.82 10.48 15.00
N CYS A 41 10.19 9.49 14.18
CA CYS A 41 9.53 9.24 12.91
C CYS A 41 8.57 8.05 13.05
N PHE A 42 7.38 8.20 12.47
CA PHE A 42 6.27 7.26 12.52
C PHE A 42 5.98 6.71 11.13
N GLY A 43 5.13 5.69 11.11
CA GLY A 43 4.80 4.92 9.91
C GLY A 43 5.76 3.77 9.69
N LEU A 44 5.55 3.02 8.61
CA LEU A 44 6.28 1.78 8.35
C LEU A 44 7.74 2.01 7.94
N ALA A 45 7.98 2.88 6.94
CA ALA A 45 9.31 3.25 6.47
C ALA A 45 9.26 4.56 5.65
N LYS A 46 10.41 5.18 5.40
CA LYS A 46 10.46 6.32 4.46
C LYS A 46 10.02 5.87 3.07
N GLY A 47 8.96 6.49 2.56
CA GLY A 47 8.39 6.16 1.24
C GLY A 47 7.50 4.92 1.22
N SER A 48 7.16 4.33 2.37
CA SER A 48 6.13 3.30 2.42
C SER A 48 4.78 3.84 1.98
N SER A 49 3.97 3.00 1.34
CA SER A 49 2.66 3.36 0.79
C SER A 49 1.64 3.87 1.82
N ASP A 50 0.69 4.69 1.37
CA ASP A 50 -0.38 5.28 2.18
C ASP A 50 -1.30 4.25 2.84
N LEU A 51 -1.56 3.14 2.14
CA LEU A 51 -2.31 1.99 2.64
C LEU A 51 -1.41 0.76 2.67
N ILE A 52 -1.39 0.08 3.80
CA ILE A 52 -0.65 -1.16 4.00
C ILE A 52 -1.55 -2.21 4.62
N GLY A 53 -1.22 -3.49 4.42
CA GLY A 53 -1.91 -4.58 5.09
C GLY A 53 -1.66 -5.90 4.39
N TRP A 54 -2.72 -6.67 4.20
CA TRP A 54 -2.62 -7.99 3.58
C TRP A 54 -3.86 -8.35 2.76
N LYS A 55 -3.68 -9.31 1.86
CA LYS A 55 -4.77 -9.99 1.15
C LYS A 55 -4.64 -11.49 1.31
N THR A 56 -5.51 -12.12 2.09
CA THR A 56 -5.65 -13.58 2.18
C THR A 56 -5.86 -14.17 0.79
N ILE A 57 -5.15 -15.25 0.50
CA ILE A 57 -5.28 -16.01 -0.74
C ILE A 57 -5.25 -17.50 -0.41
N THR A 58 -5.92 -18.30 -1.23
CA THR A 58 -5.74 -19.75 -1.25
C THR A 58 -4.57 -20.06 -2.17
N ILE A 59 -3.55 -20.74 -1.64
CA ILE A 59 -2.41 -21.22 -2.44
C ILE A 59 -2.91 -22.30 -3.41
N THR A 60 -2.63 -22.13 -4.70
CA THR A 60 -2.94 -23.12 -5.74
C THR A 60 -1.70 -23.94 -6.10
N GLU A 61 -1.87 -25.06 -6.80
CA GLU A 61 -0.73 -25.90 -7.23
C GLU A 61 0.27 -25.15 -8.12
N GLU A 62 -0.23 -24.22 -8.95
CA GLU A 62 0.57 -23.34 -9.81
C GLU A 62 1.52 -22.42 -9.02
N MET A 63 1.25 -22.20 -7.73
CA MET A 63 2.04 -21.36 -6.85
C MET A 63 3.13 -22.14 -6.10
N ILE A 64 3.21 -23.46 -6.27
CA ILE A 64 4.26 -24.27 -5.62
C ILE A 64 5.62 -23.86 -6.19
N GLY A 65 6.53 -23.44 -5.29
CA GLY A 65 7.86 -22.95 -5.66
C GLY A 65 7.96 -21.43 -5.84
N GLU A 66 6.82 -20.72 -5.80
CA GLU A 66 6.78 -19.26 -5.92
C GLU A 66 7.01 -18.56 -4.57
N ARG A 67 7.55 -17.33 -4.63
CA ARG A 67 7.67 -16.45 -3.47
C ARG A 67 6.36 -15.69 -3.29
N VAL A 68 5.75 -15.78 -2.12
CA VAL A 68 4.48 -15.11 -1.81
C VAL A 68 4.65 -14.20 -0.61
N ALA A 69 4.54 -12.90 -0.83
CA ALA A 69 4.29 -11.96 0.24
C ALA A 69 2.81 -11.60 0.18
N VAL A 70 2.02 -12.10 1.12
CA VAL A 70 0.60 -11.75 1.28
C VAL A 70 0.43 -10.27 1.74
N PHE A 71 1.53 -9.49 1.69
CA PHE A 71 1.59 -8.08 2.04
C PHE A 71 1.05 -7.23 0.89
N THR A 72 0.25 -6.24 1.27
CA THR A 72 -0.41 -5.33 0.36
C THR A 72 0.03 -3.89 0.62
N ALA A 73 0.36 -3.15 -0.43
CA ALA A 73 0.79 -1.76 -0.36
C ALA A 73 0.21 -0.91 -1.51
N VAL A 74 -0.69 0.02 -1.18
CA VAL A 74 -1.31 0.93 -2.17
C VAL A 74 -0.89 2.36 -1.87
N GLU A 75 -0.13 2.95 -2.79
CA GLU A 75 0.20 4.37 -2.79
C GLU A 75 -0.90 5.13 -3.53
N VAL A 76 -1.60 6.04 -2.85
CA VAL A 76 -2.73 6.76 -3.43
C VAL A 76 -2.22 8.07 -4.02
N LYS A 77 -2.59 8.39 -5.26
CA LYS A 77 -2.21 9.65 -5.90
C LYS A 77 -3.37 10.22 -6.70
N ASP A 78 -3.60 11.53 -6.60
CA ASP A 78 -4.51 12.24 -7.51
C ASP A 78 -3.84 12.55 -8.85
N LYS A 79 -3.25 13.75 -9.01
CA LYS A 79 -2.45 14.16 -10.18
C LYS A 79 -0.94 14.08 -9.93
N GLY A 80 -0.56 13.83 -8.67
CA GLY A 80 0.82 13.75 -8.23
C GLY A 80 1.57 12.56 -8.82
N ARG A 81 2.90 12.71 -8.89
CA ARG A 81 3.82 11.62 -9.23
C ARG A 81 4.38 11.02 -7.94
N PRO A 82 4.55 9.69 -7.85
CA PRO A 82 5.21 9.06 -6.71
C PRO A 82 6.70 9.48 -6.66
N THR A 83 7.22 9.58 -5.45
CA THR A 83 8.64 9.84 -5.19
C THR A 83 9.52 8.65 -5.58
N LYS A 84 10.85 8.85 -5.61
CA LYS A 84 11.80 7.76 -5.88
C LYS A 84 11.72 6.67 -4.81
N GLU A 85 11.59 7.07 -3.54
CA GLU A 85 11.47 6.16 -2.40
C GLU A 85 10.18 5.34 -2.47
N GLN A 86 9.04 5.95 -2.83
CA GLN A 86 7.77 5.24 -3.02
C GLN A 86 7.84 4.22 -4.15
N LYS A 87 8.41 4.59 -5.30
CA LYS A 87 8.64 3.63 -6.39
C LYS A 87 9.53 2.47 -5.96
N LYS A 88 10.60 2.75 -5.20
CA LYS A 88 11.50 1.71 -4.67
C LYS A 88 10.77 0.78 -3.71
N PHE A 89 10.00 1.32 -2.77
CA PHE A 89 9.21 0.52 -1.84
C PHE A 89 8.24 -0.41 -2.57
N ILE A 90 7.47 0.12 -3.52
CA ILE A 90 6.55 -0.68 -4.36
C ILE A 90 7.30 -1.80 -5.09
N SER A 91 8.44 -1.49 -5.73
CA SER A 91 9.22 -2.50 -6.46
C SER A 91 9.74 -3.62 -5.56
N VAL A 92 10.13 -3.32 -4.32
CA VAL A 92 10.62 -4.32 -3.36
C VAL A 92 9.48 -5.23 -2.92
N VAL A 93 8.29 -4.67 -2.65
CA VAL A 93 7.11 -5.48 -2.31
C VAL A 93 6.72 -6.39 -3.48
N GLN A 94 6.68 -5.86 -4.71
CA GLN A 94 6.38 -6.65 -5.90
C GLN A 94 7.40 -7.79 -6.12
N ALA A 95 8.70 -7.49 -6.02
CA ALA A 95 9.76 -8.49 -6.17
C ALA A 95 9.75 -9.57 -5.08
N ALA A 96 9.17 -9.27 -3.92
CA ALA A 96 8.96 -10.23 -2.85
C ALA A 96 7.68 -11.09 -3.03
N GLY A 97 6.90 -10.84 -4.09
CA GLY A 97 5.64 -11.53 -4.37
C GLY A 97 4.41 -10.91 -3.72
N GLY A 98 4.46 -9.60 -3.41
CA GLY A 98 3.36 -8.87 -2.80
C GLY A 98 2.59 -7.95 -3.73
N PHE A 99 1.37 -7.60 -3.31
CA PHE A 99 0.48 -6.74 -4.06
C PHE A 99 0.81 -5.28 -3.78
N ALA A 100 1.54 -4.65 -4.69
CA ALA A 100 1.84 -3.23 -4.56
C ALA A 100 1.68 -2.44 -5.85
N GLY A 101 1.29 -1.18 -5.71
CA GLY A 101 1.14 -0.27 -6.84
C GLY A 101 0.64 1.11 -6.46
N ILE A 102 0.46 1.94 -7.50
CA ILE A 102 -0.09 3.28 -7.37
C ILE A 102 -1.55 3.23 -7.80
N ALA A 103 -2.45 3.67 -6.93
CA ALA A 103 -3.87 3.78 -7.23
C ALA A 103 -4.28 5.24 -7.37
N ARG A 104 -5.02 5.55 -8.44
CA ARG A 104 -5.68 6.85 -8.64
C ARG A 104 -7.20 6.72 -8.56
N SER A 105 -7.68 5.52 -8.30
CA SER A 105 -9.08 5.14 -8.21
C SER A 105 -9.22 3.82 -7.44
N VAL A 106 -10.45 3.49 -7.04
CA VAL A 106 -10.79 2.17 -6.49
C VAL A 106 -10.47 1.06 -7.50
N GLU A 107 -10.70 1.30 -8.78
CA GLU A 107 -10.46 0.32 -9.84
C GLU A 107 -8.96 -0.01 -10.01
N ASP A 108 -8.08 0.98 -9.89
CA ASP A 108 -6.64 0.73 -9.88
C ASP A 108 -6.24 -0.12 -8.66
N ALA A 109 -6.82 0.17 -7.50
CA ALA A 109 -6.56 -0.62 -6.30
C ALA A 109 -7.04 -2.07 -6.46
N LYS A 110 -8.21 -2.30 -7.08
CA LYS A 110 -8.70 -3.65 -7.42
C LYS A 110 -7.73 -4.40 -8.33
N LYS A 111 -7.19 -3.74 -9.37
CA LYS A 111 -6.20 -4.33 -10.28
C LYS A 111 -4.89 -4.68 -9.58
N ILE A 112 -4.42 -3.84 -8.67
CA ILE A 112 -3.23 -4.13 -7.86
C ILE A 112 -3.43 -5.41 -7.04
N MET A 113 -4.65 -5.65 -6.53
CA MET A 113 -4.97 -6.83 -5.71
C MET A 113 -5.22 -8.11 -6.50
N SER A 114 -5.48 -8.04 -7.80
CA SER A 114 -5.85 -9.22 -8.61
C SER A 114 -4.69 -9.85 -9.36
N THR A 115 -3.54 -9.17 -9.47
CA THR A 115 -2.43 -9.60 -10.32
C THR A 115 -1.21 -9.93 -9.47
N PHE A 116 -0.77 -11.19 -9.50
CA PHE A 116 0.58 -11.53 -9.05
C PHE A 116 1.57 -11.05 -10.12
N VAL A 117 2.55 -10.25 -9.71
CA VAL A 117 3.70 -9.95 -10.58
C VAL A 117 4.59 -11.19 -10.55
N LYS A 118 4.60 -11.96 -11.64
CA LYS A 118 5.55 -13.07 -11.80
C LYS A 118 6.96 -12.49 -11.83
N GLY A 119 7.84 -13.05 -10.99
CA GLY A 119 9.26 -12.71 -10.94
C GLY A 119 10.04 -13.21 -12.14
#